data_AF-A0AAD7XGW7-F1
#
_entry.id   AF-A0AAD7XGW7-F1
#
_cell.length_a   1.000
_cell.length_b   1.000
_cell.length_c   1.000
_cell.angle_alpha   90.00
_cell.angle_beta   90.00
_cell.angle_gamma   90.00
#
_symmetry.space_group_name_H-M   'P 1'
#
loop_
_entity.id
_entity.type
_entity.pdbx_description
1 polymer ?
#
loop_
_entity_poly.entity_id
_entity_poly.type
_entity_poly.pdbx_seq_one_letter_code
_entity_poly.pdbx_strand_id
1 'polypeptide(L)'
;MLGAAGWPLAELWDSRIADFLGLPSIIDQNAGRDPSILNGGLGLISTIYWVAVLAFASAVELRGEVVKAQKKQADKTWMFSGSWTPGDLGFDPLGLYTSLGETARGKYLIETAEIKNGRLAMVAVLVFVLEEFFTGKSVVELTPLFFTPFPKVVEDLMFSAPPIY
;
A
#
# COMPACT_ATOMS: atom_id res chain seq x y z
N MET A 1 2.64 0.44 -3.89
CA MET A 1 2.03 1.71 -3.43
C MET A 1 0.95 1.46 -2.40
N LEU A 2 -0.15 0.75 -2.75
CA LEU A 2 -1.22 0.46 -1.80
C LEU A 2 -0.74 -0.23 -0.51
N GLY A 3 0.13 -1.23 -0.60
CA GLY A 3 0.72 -1.85 0.59
C GLY A 3 1.54 -0.89 1.46
N ALA A 4 2.32 0.01 0.85
CA ALA A 4 3.13 0.99 1.61
C ALA A 4 2.27 2.00 2.38
N ALA A 5 1.10 2.36 1.85
CA ALA A 5 0.16 3.23 2.52
C ALA A 5 -0.71 2.46 3.53
N GLY A 6 -1.19 1.28 3.13
CA GLY A 6 -2.10 0.45 3.91
C GLY A 6 -1.47 -0.08 5.20
N TRP A 7 -0.18 -0.42 5.17
CA TRP A 7 0.53 -0.99 6.32
C TRP A 7 0.50 -0.08 7.56
N PRO A 8 1.06 1.15 7.55
CA PRO A 8 1.01 2.03 8.72
C PRO A 8 -0.42 2.49 9.05
N LEU A 9 -1.31 2.57 8.05
CA LEU A 9 -2.72 2.92 8.28
C LEU A 9 -3.45 1.81 9.05
N ALA A 10 -3.19 0.55 8.73
CA ALA A 10 -3.75 -0.59 9.43
C ALA A 10 -3.32 -0.55 10.90
N GLU A 11 -2.02 -0.40 11.16
CA GLU A 11 -1.48 -0.30 12.53
C GLU A 11 -2.07 0.87 13.34
N LEU A 12 -2.36 2.00 12.68
CA LEU A 12 -2.90 3.17 13.37
C LEU A 12 -4.41 3.08 13.64
N TRP A 13 -5.18 2.49 12.71
CA TRP A 13 -6.65 2.58 12.70
C TRP A 13 -7.37 1.28 12.96
N ASP A 14 -6.76 0.10 12.77
CA ASP A 14 -7.44 -1.19 12.91
C ASP A 14 -8.05 -1.36 14.31
N SER A 15 -7.27 -1.16 15.37
CA SER A 15 -7.78 -1.29 16.75
C SER A 15 -8.93 -0.33 17.04
N ARG A 16 -8.88 0.91 16.51
CA ARG A 16 -9.97 1.89 16.70
C ARG A 16 -11.25 1.51 15.97
N ILE A 17 -11.11 0.96 14.76
CA ILE A 17 -12.25 0.52 13.94
C ILE A 17 -12.86 -0.74 14.56
N ALA A 18 -12.01 -1.68 15.01
CA ALA A 18 -12.41 -2.89 15.69
C ALA A 18 -13.19 -2.58 16.97
N ASP A 19 -12.68 -1.67 17.81
CA ASP A 19 -13.36 -1.21 19.03
C ASP A 19 -14.71 -0.56 18.72
N PHE A 20 -14.78 0.30 17.70
CA PHE A 20 -16.02 0.94 17.29
C PHE A 20 -17.09 -0.07 16.81
N LEU A 21 -16.66 -1.14 16.13
CA LEU A 21 -17.53 -2.18 15.61
C LEU A 21 -17.76 -3.33 16.60
N GLY A 22 -17.14 -3.30 17.79
CA GLY A 22 -17.19 -4.39 18.77
C GLY A 22 -16.56 -5.69 18.27
N LEU A 23 -15.61 -5.61 17.35
CA LEU A 23 -14.89 -6.74 16.77
C LEU A 23 -13.54 -6.95 17.47
N PRO A 24 -13.03 -8.20 17.51
CA PRO A 24 -11.69 -8.44 18.01
C PRO A 24 -10.65 -7.85 17.06
N SER A 25 -9.79 -6.95 17.58
CA SER A 25 -8.65 -6.39 16.82
C SER A 25 -7.64 -7.49 16.50
N ILE A 26 -7.34 -7.68 15.21
CA ILE A 26 -6.37 -8.67 14.74
C ILE A 26 -4.94 -8.17 15.01
N ILE A 27 -4.76 -6.85 14.93
CA ILE A 27 -3.47 -6.20 15.17
C ILE A 27 -3.08 -6.25 16.64
N ASP A 28 -4.02 -6.04 17.57
CA ASP A 28 -3.73 -6.14 19.01
C ASP A 28 -3.36 -7.59 19.40
N GLN A 29 -3.98 -8.57 18.74
CA GLN A 29 -3.63 -9.99 18.92
C GLN A 29 -2.25 -10.34 18.34
N ASN A 30 -1.70 -9.53 17.44
CA ASN A 30 -0.38 -9.71 16.82
C ASN A 30 0.69 -8.74 17.37
N ALA A 31 0.50 -8.26 18.60
CA ALA A 31 1.40 -7.31 19.27
C ALA A 31 1.57 -5.98 18.52
N GLY A 32 0.50 -5.45 17.92
CA GLY A 32 0.50 -4.15 17.25
C GLY A 32 0.98 -4.17 15.80
N ARG A 33 1.31 -5.34 15.26
CA ARG A 33 1.94 -5.49 13.93
C ARG A 33 0.99 -6.03 12.87
N ASP A 34 1.16 -5.57 11.64
CA ASP A 34 0.37 -6.06 10.50
C ASP A 34 0.64 -7.56 10.24
N PRO A 35 -0.41 -8.39 10.02
CA PRO A 35 -0.25 -9.80 9.71
C PRO A 35 0.55 -10.02 8.42
N SER A 36 1.71 -10.66 8.54
CA SER A 36 2.60 -10.92 7.41
C SER A 36 3.27 -12.29 7.54
N ILE A 37 3.89 -12.76 6.45
CA ILE A 37 4.61 -14.05 6.45
C ILE A 37 5.73 -14.05 7.50
N LEU A 38 6.38 -12.90 7.73
CA LEU A 38 7.50 -12.78 8.65
C LEU A 38 7.08 -12.36 10.06
N ASN A 39 5.97 -11.63 10.21
CA ASN A 39 5.49 -11.18 11.52
C ASN A 39 4.56 -12.19 12.21
N GLY A 40 3.98 -13.12 11.45
CA GLY A 40 2.91 -14.00 11.92
C GLY A 40 1.53 -13.36 11.75
N GLY A 41 0.51 -13.94 12.38
CA GLY A 41 -0.85 -13.38 12.38
C GLY A 41 -1.73 -13.73 11.17
N LEU A 42 -1.18 -14.33 10.11
CA LEU A 42 -1.97 -14.71 8.92
C LEU A 42 -3.11 -15.70 9.21
N GLY A 43 -2.96 -16.52 10.26
CA GLY A 43 -3.98 -17.48 10.71
C GLY A 43 -5.11 -16.85 11.54
N LEU A 44 -4.96 -15.60 11.98
CA LEU A 44 -6.01 -14.86 12.71
C LEU A 44 -7.09 -14.36 11.74
N ILE A 45 -6.75 -14.24 10.45
CA ILE A 45 -7.65 -13.79 9.41
C ILE A 45 -8.51 -14.98 8.94
N SER A 46 -9.81 -14.78 8.84
CA SER A 46 -10.73 -15.83 8.40
C SER A 46 -10.39 -16.37 7.01
N THR A 47 -10.49 -17.68 6.81
CA THR A 47 -10.24 -18.30 5.49
C THR A 47 -11.23 -17.80 4.43
N ILE A 48 -12.47 -17.49 4.84
CA ILE A 48 -13.50 -16.95 3.95
C ILE A 48 -13.08 -15.59 3.40
N TYR A 49 -12.48 -14.72 4.23
CA TYR A 49 -11.95 -13.45 3.78
C TYR A 49 -10.87 -13.64 2.71
N TRP A 50 -9.90 -14.55 2.93
CA TRP A 50 -8.87 -14.84 1.94
C TRP A 50 -9.44 -15.35 0.62
N VAL A 51 -10.41 -16.27 0.67
CA VAL A 51 -11.08 -16.78 -0.53
C VAL A 51 -11.82 -15.66 -1.27
N ALA A 52 -12.52 -14.78 -0.56
CA ALA A 52 -13.24 -13.66 -1.15
C ALA A 52 -12.28 -12.66 -1.83
N VAL A 53 -11.18 -12.29 -1.16
CA VAL A 53 -10.16 -11.37 -1.70
C VAL A 53 -9.50 -11.98 -2.93
N LEU A 54 -9.12 -13.26 -2.90
CA LEU A 54 -8.53 -13.94 -4.04
C LEU A 54 -9.50 -14.05 -5.22
N ALA A 55 -10.77 -14.38 -4.95
CA ALA A 55 -11.81 -14.43 -5.97
C ALA A 55 -12.03 -13.06 -6.62
N PHE A 56 -12.06 -11.99 -5.83
CA PHE A 56 -12.19 -10.63 -6.34
C PHE A 56 -10.96 -10.20 -7.14
N ALA A 57 -9.76 -10.38 -6.61
CA ALA A 57 -8.51 -10.02 -7.27
C ALA A 57 -8.36 -10.75 -8.61
N SER A 58 -8.60 -12.06 -8.62
CA SER A 58 -8.57 -12.87 -9.85
C SER A 58 -9.60 -12.40 -10.88
N ALA A 59 -10.83 -12.07 -10.47
CA ALA A 59 -11.83 -11.54 -11.39
C ALA A 59 -11.39 -10.21 -12.04
N VAL A 60 -10.80 -9.31 -11.26
CA VAL A 60 -10.28 -8.02 -11.75
C VAL A 60 -9.10 -8.23 -12.70
N GLU A 61 -8.13 -9.07 -12.32
CA GLU A 61 -6.96 -9.36 -13.14
C GLU A 61 -7.32 -10.05 -14.46
N LEU A 62 -8.26 -11.00 -14.44
CA LEU A 62 -8.75 -11.67 -15.65
C LEU A 62 -9.37 -10.67 -16.63
N ARG A 63 -10.17 -9.72 -16.13
CA ARG A 63 -10.73 -8.67 -16.98
C ARG A 63 -9.63 -7.81 -17.60
N GLY A 64 -8.62 -7.43 -16.80
CA GLY A 64 -7.46 -6.67 -17.27
C GLY A 64 -6.66 -7.40 -18.36
N GLU A 65 -6.38 -8.69 -18.15
CA GLU A 65 -5.66 -9.51 -19.13
C GLU A 65 -6.45 -9.74 -20.42
N VAL A 66 -7.78 -9.89 -20.36
CA VAL A 66 -8.62 -9.97 -21.57
C VAL A 66 -8.54 -8.69 -22.39
N VAL A 67 -8.67 -7.51 -21.76
CA VAL A 67 -8.57 -6.22 -22.45
C VAL A 67 -7.19 -6.04 -23.07
N LYS A 68 -6.14 -6.37 -22.32
CA LYS A 68 -4.75 -6.35 -22.80
C LYS A 68 -4.53 -7.30 -23.97
N ALA A 69 -5.07 -8.51 -23.91
CA ALA A 69 -4.98 -9.50 -24.98
C ALA A 69 -5.67 -9.02 -26.26
N GLN A 70 -6.87 -8.45 -26.15
CA GLN A 70 -7.60 -7.87 -27.28
C GLN A 70 -6.81 -6.74 -27.95
N LYS A 71 -6.27 -5.79 -27.16
CA LYS A 71 -5.48 -4.67 -27.70
C LYS A 71 -4.17 -5.12 -28.34
N LYS A 72 -3.49 -6.11 -27.77
CA LYS A 72 -2.28 -6.73 -28.37
C LYS A 72 -2.58 -7.53 -29.64
N GLN A 73 -3.77 -8.14 -29.74
CA GLN A 73 -4.20 -8.83 -30.95
C GLN A 73 -4.58 -7.85 -32.06
N ALA A 74 -5.23 -6.74 -31.71
CA ALA A 74 -5.59 -5.67 -32.64
C ALA A 74 -4.35 -5.04 -33.28
N ASP A 75 -3.25 -4.91 -32.54
CA ASP A 75 -1.99 -4.41 -33.05
C ASP A 75 -0.79 -5.22 -32.53
N LYS A 76 -0.27 -6.10 -33.38
CA LYS A 76 0.91 -6.92 -33.07
C LYS A 76 2.20 -6.09 -32.94
N THR A 77 2.21 -4.87 -33.47
CA THR A 77 3.32 -3.90 -33.41
C THR A 77 3.12 -2.82 -32.35
N TRP A 78 2.23 -3.04 -31.37
CA TRP A 78 1.88 -2.08 -30.32
C TRP A 78 3.07 -1.41 -29.62
N MET A 79 4.20 -2.10 -29.47
CA MET A 79 5.43 -1.53 -28.90
C MET A 79 6.05 -0.41 -29.75
N PHE A 80 5.91 -0.49 -31.08
CA PHE A 80 6.45 0.48 -32.03
C PHE A 80 5.41 1.50 -32.47
N SER A 81 4.13 1.11 -32.53
CA SER A 81 3.04 2.01 -32.92
C SER A 81 2.57 2.91 -31.77
N GLY A 82 2.85 2.53 -30.51
CA GLY A 82 2.35 3.23 -29.33
C GLY A 82 0.84 3.09 -29.12
N SER A 83 0.19 2.12 -29.78
CA SER A 83 -1.27 1.91 -29.67
C SER A 83 -1.73 1.42 -28.30
N TRP A 84 -0.81 0.90 -27.48
CA TRP A 84 -1.09 0.42 -26.14
C TRP A 84 0.05 0.73 -25.17
N THR A 85 -0.29 1.38 -24.06
CA THR A 85 0.63 1.65 -22.96
C THR A 85 0.46 0.59 -21.86
N PRO A 86 1.52 -0.10 -21.43
CA PRO A 86 1.44 -1.02 -20.29
C PRO A 86 0.94 -0.30 -19.03
N GLY A 87 -0.10 -0.84 -18.39
CA GLY A 87 -0.73 -0.26 -17.20
C GLY A 87 -2.04 0.49 -17.48
N ASP A 88 -2.37 0.76 -18.75
CA ASP A 88 -3.65 1.38 -19.12
C ASP A 88 -4.82 0.39 -19.00
N LEU A 89 -5.43 0.24 -17.83
CA LEU A 89 -6.61 -0.63 -17.65
C LEU A 89 -7.94 0.05 -18.05
N GLY A 90 -7.90 1.29 -18.58
CA GLY A 90 -9.10 2.08 -18.87
C GLY A 90 -9.88 2.51 -17.62
N PHE A 91 -9.24 2.48 -16.44
CA PHE A 91 -9.83 2.89 -15.18
C PHE A 91 -9.47 4.35 -14.88
N ASP A 92 -10.35 5.27 -15.28
CA ASP A 92 -10.25 6.70 -14.93
C ASP A 92 -11.64 7.28 -14.57
N PRO A 93 -12.18 6.95 -13.38
CA PRO A 93 -13.51 7.42 -12.97
C PRO A 93 -13.56 8.93 -12.72
N LEU A 94 -12.41 9.58 -12.48
CA LEU A 94 -12.30 11.00 -12.17
C LEU A 94 -11.82 11.85 -13.36
N GLY A 95 -11.53 11.22 -14.50
CA GLY A 95 -11.07 11.90 -15.71
C GLY A 95 -9.73 12.64 -15.53
N LEU A 96 -8.94 12.28 -14.52
CA LEU A 96 -7.71 13.02 -14.17
C LEU A 96 -6.64 12.85 -15.24
N TYR A 97 -6.59 11.70 -15.90
CA TYR A 97 -5.65 11.46 -16.99
C TYR A 97 -6.01 12.29 -18.23
N THR A 98 -7.30 12.55 -18.45
CA THR A 98 -7.79 13.44 -19.51
C THR A 98 -7.70 14.93 -19.17
N SER A 99 -7.98 15.33 -17.93
CA SER A 99 -8.03 16.75 -17.54
C SER A 99 -6.65 17.34 -17.20
N LEU A 100 -5.78 16.59 -16.54
CA LEU A 100 -4.41 17.02 -16.22
C LEU A 100 -3.41 16.62 -17.33
N GLY A 101 -3.83 15.72 -18.22
CA GLY A 101 -3.05 15.19 -19.34
C GLY A 101 -3.52 15.67 -20.72
N GLU A 102 -4.15 16.85 -20.84
CA GLU A 102 -4.59 17.39 -22.14
C GLU A 102 -3.42 17.53 -23.14
N THR A 103 -2.20 17.80 -22.64
CA THR A 103 -0.97 17.86 -23.45
C THR A 103 -0.16 16.58 -23.30
N ALA A 104 0.52 16.15 -24.38
CA ALA A 104 1.44 15.00 -24.36
C ALA A 104 2.50 15.08 -23.24
N ARG A 105 2.94 16.29 -22.89
CA ARG A 105 3.84 16.56 -21.76
C ARG A 105 3.19 16.29 -20.40
N GLY A 106 1.89 16.58 -20.24
CA GLY A 106 1.16 16.33 -19.00
C GLY A 106 1.00 14.83 -18.71
N LYS A 107 0.66 14.04 -19.73
CA LYS A 107 0.58 12.57 -19.62
C LYS A 107 1.91 11.97 -19.18
N TYR A 108 3.01 12.36 -19.84
CA TYR A 108 4.35 11.91 -19.48
C TYR A 108 4.73 12.25 -18.02
N LEU A 109 4.34 13.44 -17.53
CA LEU A 109 4.63 13.84 -16.15
C LEU A 109 3.86 12.98 -15.13
N ILE A 110 2.59 12.70 -15.38
CA ILE A 110 1.75 11.88 -14.49
C ILE A 110 2.26 10.44 -14.47
N GLU A 111 2.53 9.84 -15.64
CA GLU A 111 3.11 8.49 -15.75
C GLU A 111 4.47 8.40 -15.05
N THR A 112 5.32 9.42 -15.22
CA THR A 112 6.63 9.48 -14.53
C THR A 112 6.46 9.61 -13.01
N ALA A 113 5.49 10.40 -12.55
CA ALA A 113 5.20 10.54 -11.13
C ALA A 113 4.72 9.23 -10.52
N GLU A 114 3.83 8.50 -11.20
CA GLU A 114 3.37 7.17 -10.79
C GLU A 114 4.54 6.19 -10.66
N ILE A 115 5.43 6.13 -11.65
CA ILE A 115 6.61 5.24 -11.62
C ILE A 115 7.55 5.59 -10.46
N LYS A 116 7.81 6.89 -10.21
CA LYS A 116 8.70 7.33 -9.13
C LYS A 116 8.13 7.00 -7.76
N ASN A 117 6.85 7.29 -7.53
CA ASN A 117 6.16 6.93 -6.29
C ASN A 117 6.06 5.41 -6.12
N GLY A 118 5.84 4.68 -7.21
CA GLY A 118 5.85 3.22 -7.23
C GLY A 118 7.17 2.62 -6.77
N ARG A 119 8.29 3.13 -7.28
CA ARG A 119 9.64 2.69 -6.87
C ARG A 119 9.92 2.99 -5.42
N LEU A 120 9.58 4.19 -4.96
CA LEU A 120 9.74 4.56 -3.55
C LEU A 120 8.91 3.65 -2.65
N ALA A 121 7.66 3.38 -3.01
CA ALA A 121 6.78 2.50 -2.24
C ALA A 121 7.26 1.05 -2.19
N MET A 122 7.89 0.53 -3.27
CA MET A 122 8.48 -0.81 -3.25
C MET A 122 9.63 -0.92 -2.26
N VAL A 123 10.48 0.12 -2.18
CA VAL A 123 11.56 0.19 -1.19
C VAL A 123 10.99 0.34 0.22
N ALA A 124 9.99 1.19 0.42
CA ALA A 124 9.37 1.42 1.72
C ALA A 124 8.79 0.13 2.33
N VAL A 125 8.03 -0.66 1.56
CA VAL A 125 7.48 -1.94 2.04
C VAL A 125 8.59 -2.91 2.44
N LEU A 126 9.69 -2.95 1.68
CA LEU A 126 10.83 -3.80 2.04
C LEU A 126 11.46 -3.36 3.37
N VAL A 127 11.59 -2.06 3.60
CA VAL A 127 12.09 -1.52 4.86
C VAL A 127 11.15 -1.88 6.02
N PHE A 128 9.85 -1.68 5.87
CA PHE A 128 8.85 -2.01 6.89
C PHE A 128 8.93 -3.48 7.30
N VAL A 129 8.98 -4.38 6.32
CA VAL A 129 9.10 -5.83 6.58
C VAL A 129 10.38 -6.17 7.35
N LEU A 130 11.51 -5.54 7.01
CA LEU A 130 12.78 -5.79 7.70
C LEU A 130 12.79 -5.18 9.11
N GLU A 131 12.28 -3.96 9.27
CA GLU A 131 12.23 -3.25 10.54
C GLU A 131 11.38 -4.02 11.56
N GLU A 132 10.19 -4.46 11.19
CA GLU A 132 9.31 -5.23 12.08
C GLU A 132 9.87 -6.62 12.39
N PHE A 133 10.53 -7.26 11.42
CA PHE A 133 11.15 -8.55 11.62
C PHE A 133 12.31 -8.50 12.62
N PHE A 134 13.16 -7.47 12.54
CA PHE A 134 14.31 -7.34 13.44
C PHE A 134 13.96 -6.73 14.80
N THR A 135 13.07 -5.75 14.85
CA THR A 135 12.75 -5.02 16.08
C THR A 135 11.60 -5.66 16.86
N GLY A 136 10.71 -6.39 16.18
CA GLY A 136 9.51 -6.94 16.76
C GLY A 136 8.46 -5.89 17.15
N LYS A 137 8.62 -4.63 16.72
CA LYS A 137 7.70 -3.52 16.95
C LYS A 137 7.07 -3.08 15.63
N SER A 138 5.91 -2.43 15.71
CA SER A 138 5.20 -1.89 14.54
C SER A 138 5.95 -0.72 13.91
N VAL A 139 5.77 -0.50 12.61
CA VAL A 139 6.38 0.62 11.89
C VAL A 139 5.96 1.95 12.48
N VAL A 140 4.69 2.08 12.89
CA VAL A 140 4.16 3.29 13.54
C VAL A 140 4.89 3.61 14.85
N GLU A 141 5.25 2.59 15.65
CA GLU A 141 6.02 2.77 16.89
C GLU A 141 7.49 3.13 16.64
N LEU A 142 8.09 2.61 15.57
CA LEU A 142 9.48 2.92 15.19
C LEU A 142 9.62 4.32 14.61
N THR A 143 8.54 4.89 14.08
CA THR A 143 8.53 6.21 13.43
C THR A 143 7.58 7.20 14.11
N PRO A 144 7.74 7.46 15.43
CA PRO A 144 6.81 8.29 16.19
C PRO A 144 6.74 9.73 15.66
N LEU A 145 7.84 10.23 15.06
CA LEU A 145 7.93 11.55 14.46
C LEU A 145 6.86 11.81 13.39
N PHE A 146 6.42 10.78 12.67
CA PHE A 146 5.45 10.91 11.58
C PHE A 146 4.00 10.71 12.03
N PHE A 147 3.78 9.97 13.13
CA PHE A 147 2.45 9.48 13.52
C PHE A 147 1.94 10.02 14.85
N THR A 148 2.78 10.68 15.66
CA THR A 148 2.33 11.38 16.88
C THR A 148 2.45 12.90 16.73
N PRO A 149 1.57 13.68 17.40
CA PRO A 149 1.64 15.14 17.36
C PRO A 149 2.99 15.67 17.85
N PHE A 150 3.56 16.66 17.14
CA PHE A 150 4.88 17.22 17.41
C PHE A 150 5.16 17.52 18.91
N PRO A 151 4.24 18.13 19.69
CA PRO A 151 4.52 18.39 21.12
C PRO A 151 4.82 17.13 21.94
N LYS A 152 4.13 16.02 21.65
CA LYS A 152 4.35 14.74 22.32
C LYS A 152 5.66 14.09 21.90
N VAL A 153 6.03 14.22 20.63
CA VAL A 153 7.33 13.75 20.13
C VAL A 153 8.48 14.43 20.88
N VAL A 154 8.40 15.75 21.02
CA VAL A 154 9.43 16.52 21.72
C VAL A 154 9.43 16.17 23.21
N GLU A 155 8.28 15.96 23.84
CA GLU A 155 8.17 15.50 25.22
C GLU A 155 8.83 14.12 25.43
N ASP A 156 8.53 13.14 24.60
CA ASP A 156 9.12 11.80 24.66
C ASP A 156 10.64 11.84 24.42
N LEU A 157 11.10 12.64 23.46
CA LEU A 157 12.54 12.80 23.18
C LEU A 157 13.29 13.55 24.28
N MET A 158 12.69 14.56 24.90
CA MET A 158 13.33 15.39 25.94
C MET A 158 13.28 14.75 27.32
N PHE A 159 12.25 13.94 27.63
CA PHE A 159 12.01 13.44 28.99
C PHE A 159 12.07 11.92 29.14
N SER A 160 12.04 11.12 28.06
CA SER A 160 12.14 9.65 28.11
C SER A 160 13.49 9.09 27.65
N ALA A 161 14.47 9.93 27.29
CA ALA A 161 15.80 9.45 26.93
C ALA A 161 16.50 8.82 28.17
N PRO A 162 17.08 7.61 28.07
CA PRO A 162 17.84 7.03 29.18
C PRO A 162 18.97 7.99 29.57
N PRO A 163 19.24 8.17 30.88
CA PRO A 163 20.34 9.02 31.30
C PRO A 163 21.64 8.52 30.68
N ILE A 164 22.38 9.44 30.05
CA ILE A 164 23.71 9.18 29.51
C ILE A 164 24.64 8.97 30.71
N TYR A 165 24.71 7.73 31.20
CA TYR A 165 25.76 7.24 32.09
C TYR A 165 26.69 6.33 31.30
#